data_AF-A0A6H1UAD8-F1
#
_entry.id   AF-A0A6H1UAD8-F1
#
_cell.length_a   1.000
_cell.length_b   1.000
_cell.length_c   1.000
_cell.angle_alpha   90.00
_cell.angle_beta   90.00
_cell.angle_gamma   90.00
#
_symmetry.space_group_name_H-M   'P 1'
#
loop_
_entity.id
_entity.type
_entity.pdbx_description
1 polymer ?
#
loop_
_entity_poly.entity_id
_entity_poly.type
_entity_poly.pdbx_seq_one_letter_code
_entity_poly.pdbx_strand_id
1 'polypeptide(L)'
;MTSAFDQIIIGAGLSGLGLAHQLKQQRPQDRFIVLESRERVGGTWDLFRYPGIRSDSDMYSYSFSFKPWRRSQYLGQGARIRTYLDELVDDSQLQPLIRFSHNVEQASWSSEQGLWTLNVEHNGELQQLQCKVLISCAGYYNYQQGYRPTFPGQDSFDGVIADPQHWPESLDYRDKKVVVIGSGATAVSIVPEVAKTAASVTMLQRSPSYFFSFAETDWLHKCLAPVLPAKWLDKLMRTKYIGSAQLIYFIAKRWPQAARNILKWQNQLALKNSEQHRQHFSPDYDPWQQRLCILPSNDLFKCIHDKRAQIVTDHIDSFDAQGIQLKSGRHIEADIIVPATGLNLRLWGGMKVLVDGSEVHSGKVVNYKGVMYSQVPNFINIFGYISASWTLRAELSYHYILQLLQEFERQPSQRFYPKWQGDTADCKPMLNLNSGYVQRSAAILPKTGMAFPWLSHDLYSLDAKALNNSPLLDGVLQFEDGLSLCDFHQR
;
A
#
# COMPACT_ATOMS: atom_id res chain seq x y z
N MET A 1 35.45 6.90 -14.59
CA MET A 1 34.70 6.85 -13.32
C MET A 1 33.37 7.52 -13.57
N THR A 2 32.27 6.78 -13.55
CA THR A 2 30.92 7.35 -13.62
C THR A 2 30.72 8.19 -12.36
N SER A 3 30.44 9.48 -12.51
CA SER A 3 30.10 10.33 -11.36
C SER A 3 28.91 9.72 -10.60
N ALA A 4 28.82 9.94 -9.28
CA ALA A 4 27.69 9.50 -8.46
C ALA A 4 26.43 10.36 -8.73
N PHE A 5 25.24 9.79 -8.64
CA PHE A 5 23.98 10.53 -8.70
C PHE A 5 23.75 11.32 -7.42
N ASP A 6 23.02 12.43 -7.49
CA ASP A 6 22.60 13.12 -6.27
C ASP A 6 21.55 12.28 -5.53
N GLN A 7 20.57 11.75 -6.28
CA GLN A 7 19.58 10.80 -5.74
C GLN A 7 19.37 9.60 -6.65
N ILE A 8 19.13 8.43 -6.05
CA ILE A 8 18.52 7.28 -6.73
C ILE A 8 17.21 6.96 -6.04
N ILE A 9 16.13 6.88 -6.82
CA ILE A 9 14.79 6.49 -6.36
C ILE A 9 14.53 5.05 -6.76
N ILE A 10 14.08 4.22 -5.81
CA ILE A 10 13.74 2.81 -6.08
C ILE A 10 12.22 2.66 -6.18
N GLY A 11 11.71 2.28 -7.35
CA GLY A 11 10.32 2.00 -7.64
C GLY A 11 9.62 3.11 -8.41
N ALA A 12 8.99 2.78 -9.54
CA ALA A 12 8.18 3.68 -10.38
C ALA A 12 6.67 3.48 -10.15
N GLY A 13 6.28 3.30 -8.88
CA GLY A 13 4.89 3.40 -8.43
C GLY A 13 4.50 4.83 -8.09
N LEU A 14 3.34 5.01 -7.44
CA LEU A 14 2.82 6.32 -7.02
C LEU A 14 3.87 7.16 -6.25
N SER A 15 4.52 6.58 -5.23
CA SER A 15 5.50 7.30 -4.42
C SER A 15 6.69 7.81 -5.25
N GLY A 16 7.24 6.95 -6.11
CA GLY A 16 8.43 7.29 -6.90
C GLY A 16 8.13 8.28 -8.02
N LEU A 17 7.03 8.07 -8.75
CA LEU A 17 6.61 9.00 -9.82
C LEU A 17 6.25 10.37 -9.27
N GLY A 18 5.54 10.41 -8.14
CA GLY A 18 5.19 11.67 -7.49
C GLY A 18 6.42 12.44 -7.01
N LEU A 19 7.39 11.75 -6.40
CA LEU A 19 8.66 12.38 -6.01
C LEU A 19 9.48 12.83 -7.22
N ALA A 20 9.60 12.00 -8.27
CA ALA A 20 10.34 12.33 -9.48
C ALA A 20 9.77 13.59 -10.17
N HIS A 21 8.44 13.73 -10.21
CA HIS A 21 7.79 14.97 -10.65
C HIS A 21 8.23 16.18 -9.81
N GLN A 22 8.19 16.06 -8.48
CA GLN A 22 8.56 17.14 -7.57
C GLN A 22 10.04 17.54 -7.69
N LEU A 23 10.95 16.57 -7.76
CA LEU A 23 12.38 16.83 -7.97
C LEU A 23 12.64 17.49 -9.31
N LYS A 24 12.03 17.00 -10.41
CA LYS A 24 12.19 17.61 -11.73
C LYS A 24 11.72 19.06 -11.78
N GLN A 25 10.63 19.39 -11.08
CA GLN A 25 10.07 20.74 -11.05
C GLN A 25 10.85 21.70 -10.12
N GLN A 26 11.25 21.22 -8.94
CA GLN A 26 11.80 22.10 -7.89
C GLN A 26 13.32 22.04 -7.77
N ARG A 27 13.95 20.99 -8.30
CA ARG A 27 15.40 20.74 -8.24
C ARG A 27 15.94 20.26 -9.59
N PRO A 28 15.70 20.99 -10.70
CA PRO A 28 16.10 20.57 -12.05
C PRO A 28 17.62 20.44 -12.25
N GLN A 29 18.42 21.00 -11.35
CA GLN A 29 19.88 20.86 -11.33
C GLN A 29 20.36 19.50 -10.79
N ASP A 30 19.52 18.81 -10.00
CA ASP A 30 19.90 17.55 -9.38
C ASP A 30 19.97 16.44 -10.43
N ARG A 31 21.02 15.63 -10.36
CA ARG A 31 21.16 14.46 -11.21
C ARG A 31 20.58 13.24 -10.50
N PHE A 32 19.36 12.87 -10.85
CA PHE A 32 18.68 11.70 -10.29
C PHE A 32 18.14 10.73 -11.33
N ILE A 33 17.91 9.49 -10.91
CA ILE A 33 17.27 8.44 -11.70
C ILE A 33 16.26 7.65 -10.84
N VAL A 34 15.30 7.02 -11.50
CA VAL A 34 14.36 6.06 -10.92
C VAL A 34 14.69 4.66 -11.45
N LEU A 35 14.85 3.69 -10.56
CA LEU A 35 15.04 2.29 -10.91
C LEU A 35 13.74 1.53 -10.65
N GLU A 36 13.23 0.81 -11.65
CA GLU A 36 12.05 -0.03 -11.54
C GLU A 36 12.40 -1.45 -11.95
N SER A 37 12.10 -2.42 -11.08
CA SER A 37 12.32 -3.84 -11.32
C SER A 37 11.46 -4.42 -12.44
N ARG A 38 10.31 -3.82 -12.72
CA ARG A 38 9.34 -4.24 -13.73
C ARG A 38 9.60 -3.54 -15.07
N GLU A 39 8.97 -4.05 -16.12
CA GLU A 39 9.08 -3.51 -17.49
C GLU A 39 8.26 -2.22 -17.71
N ARG A 40 7.51 -1.77 -16.71
CA ARG A 40 6.62 -0.61 -16.80
C ARG A 40 6.30 -0.01 -15.45
N VAL A 41 5.80 1.22 -15.48
CA VAL A 41 5.33 1.95 -14.30
C VAL A 41 4.04 1.37 -13.74
N GLY A 42 3.72 1.74 -12.49
CA GLY A 42 2.40 1.49 -11.90
C GLY A 42 2.41 0.85 -10.52
N GLY A 43 3.51 0.16 -10.16
CA GLY A 43 3.64 -0.56 -8.89
C GLY A 43 2.46 -1.53 -8.67
N THR A 44 1.73 -1.37 -7.56
CA THR A 44 0.49 -2.12 -7.24
C THR A 44 -0.46 -2.25 -8.42
N TRP A 45 -0.63 -1.17 -9.19
CA TRP A 45 -1.62 -1.10 -10.26
C TRP A 45 -1.19 -1.85 -11.52
N ASP A 46 0.10 -2.11 -11.71
CA ASP A 46 0.59 -3.02 -12.75
C ASP A 46 0.74 -4.47 -12.25
N LEU A 47 1.02 -4.66 -10.95
CA LEU A 47 1.14 -5.98 -10.32
C LEU A 47 -0.17 -6.76 -10.36
N PHE A 48 -1.25 -6.20 -9.80
CA PHE A 48 -2.51 -6.91 -9.68
C PHE A 48 -3.35 -6.76 -10.95
N ARG A 49 -3.72 -7.90 -11.56
CA ARG A 49 -4.50 -7.95 -12.81
C ARG A 49 -5.82 -8.72 -12.71
N TYR A 50 -6.21 -9.13 -11.50
CA TYR A 50 -7.47 -9.82 -11.26
C TYR A 50 -8.70 -8.94 -11.59
N PRO A 51 -9.84 -9.54 -11.98
CA PRO A 51 -11.05 -8.79 -12.31
C PRO A 51 -11.56 -8.01 -11.10
N GLY A 52 -11.85 -6.72 -11.30
CA GLY A 52 -12.40 -5.85 -10.26
C GLY A 52 -11.38 -5.13 -9.38
N ILE A 53 -10.07 -5.29 -9.65
CA ILE A 53 -9.02 -4.50 -9.00
C ILE A 53 -9.36 -3.01 -9.03
N ARG A 54 -9.35 -2.38 -7.86
CA ARG A 54 -9.72 -0.98 -7.66
C ARG A 54 -9.08 -0.43 -6.38
N SER A 55 -9.11 0.88 -6.25
CA SER A 55 -8.78 1.56 -4.99
C SER A 55 -10.01 1.59 -4.08
N ASP A 56 -9.79 1.24 -2.80
CA ASP A 56 -10.76 1.46 -1.72
C ASP A 56 -10.75 2.93 -1.23
N SER A 57 -9.77 3.73 -1.68
CA SER A 57 -9.74 5.17 -1.47
C SER A 57 -10.42 5.90 -2.62
N ASP A 58 -11.04 7.04 -2.32
CA ASP A 58 -11.54 7.94 -3.36
C ASP A 58 -10.41 8.58 -4.17
N MET A 59 -10.62 8.79 -5.45
CA MET A 59 -9.63 9.38 -6.33
C MET A 59 -9.40 10.89 -6.08
N TYR A 60 -10.29 11.61 -5.39
CA TYR A 60 -10.05 13.03 -5.09
C TYR A 60 -8.95 13.22 -4.05
N SER A 61 -8.87 12.32 -3.07
CA SER A 61 -7.80 12.27 -2.08
C SER A 61 -6.63 11.37 -2.50
N TYR A 62 -6.87 10.36 -3.34
CA TYR A 62 -5.85 9.44 -3.83
C TYR A 62 -5.04 9.95 -5.03
N SER A 63 -5.60 10.84 -5.87
CA SER A 63 -4.81 11.54 -6.90
C SER A 63 -3.84 12.55 -6.27
N PHE A 64 -2.79 12.91 -7.01
CA PHE A 64 -1.86 13.96 -6.59
C PHE A 64 -2.52 15.33 -6.63
N SER A 65 -2.19 16.19 -5.65
CA SER A 65 -2.69 17.58 -5.62
C SER A 65 -2.33 18.39 -6.87
N PHE A 66 -1.19 18.08 -7.51
CA PHE A 66 -0.73 18.71 -8.76
C PHE A 66 -1.33 18.09 -10.03
N LYS A 67 -1.96 16.92 -9.96
CA LYS A 67 -2.71 16.29 -11.06
C LYS A 67 -4.07 15.77 -10.53
N PRO A 68 -5.03 16.68 -10.24
CA PRO A 68 -6.30 16.31 -9.60
C PRO A 68 -7.17 15.40 -10.46
N TRP A 69 -7.92 14.52 -9.80
CA TRP A 69 -8.95 13.71 -10.45
C TRP A 69 -10.22 14.51 -10.72
N ARG A 70 -10.59 14.66 -12.00
CA ARG A 70 -11.72 15.50 -12.46
C ARG A 70 -12.93 14.73 -12.97
N ARG A 71 -13.04 13.44 -12.63
CA ARG A 71 -14.19 12.62 -13.01
C ARG A 71 -15.09 12.38 -11.81
N SER A 72 -16.40 12.43 -12.03
CA SER A 72 -17.39 12.21 -10.97
C SER A 72 -17.38 10.78 -10.40
N GLN A 73 -16.96 9.80 -11.19
CA GLN A 73 -16.68 8.43 -10.73
C GLN A 73 -15.35 8.44 -9.99
N TYR A 74 -15.43 8.37 -8.67
CA TYR A 74 -14.29 8.58 -7.78
C TYR A 74 -13.68 7.29 -7.26
N LEU A 75 -14.32 6.15 -7.48
CA LEU A 75 -13.66 4.85 -7.28
C LEU A 75 -12.78 4.55 -8.48
N GLY A 76 -11.47 4.54 -8.25
CA GLY A 76 -10.48 4.29 -9.28
C GLY A 76 -10.36 2.81 -9.57
N GLN A 77 -10.87 2.35 -10.70
CA GLN A 77 -10.55 1.01 -11.24
C GLN A 77 -9.06 0.95 -11.58
N GLY A 78 -8.44 -0.22 -11.41
CA GLY A 78 -7.00 -0.40 -11.59
C GLY A 78 -6.50 0.06 -12.95
N ALA A 79 -7.20 -0.30 -14.04
CA ALA A 79 -6.86 0.16 -15.39
C ALA A 79 -6.85 1.70 -15.52
N ARG A 80 -7.80 2.39 -14.90
CA ARG A 80 -7.87 3.86 -14.96
C ARG A 80 -6.77 4.51 -14.12
N ILE A 81 -6.40 3.90 -13.00
CA ILE A 81 -5.28 4.38 -12.18
C ILE A 81 -3.96 4.18 -12.93
N ARG A 82 -3.79 3.07 -13.66
CA ARG A 82 -2.63 2.89 -14.56
C ARG A 82 -2.56 3.99 -15.61
N THR A 83 -3.66 4.22 -16.35
CA THR A 83 -3.71 5.32 -17.34
C THR A 83 -3.36 6.67 -16.70
N TYR A 84 -3.86 6.95 -15.50
CA TYR A 84 -3.51 8.18 -14.77
C TYR A 84 -2.00 8.30 -14.48
N LEU A 85 -1.30 7.19 -14.21
CA LEU A 85 0.14 7.17 -13.98
C LEU A 85 0.93 7.26 -15.28
N ASP A 86 0.47 6.61 -16.34
CA ASP A 86 1.05 6.75 -17.69
C ASP A 86 0.95 8.22 -18.14
N GLU A 87 -0.22 8.84 -18.00
CA GLU A 87 -0.41 10.27 -18.27
C GLU A 87 0.51 11.15 -17.40
N LEU A 88 0.75 10.79 -16.13
CA LEU A 88 1.68 11.55 -15.28
C LEU A 88 3.11 11.48 -15.82
N VAL A 89 3.56 10.31 -16.25
CA VAL A 89 4.89 10.08 -16.83
C VAL A 89 5.05 10.91 -18.10
N ASP A 90 4.03 10.94 -18.96
CA ASP A 90 4.03 11.70 -20.20
C ASP A 90 3.98 13.22 -19.95
N ASP A 91 2.99 13.69 -19.16
CA ASP A 91 2.80 15.11 -18.83
C ASP A 91 4.05 15.72 -18.17
N SER A 92 4.73 14.92 -17.35
CA SER A 92 5.93 15.34 -16.61
C SER A 92 7.23 14.96 -17.34
N GLN A 93 7.15 14.29 -18.50
CA GLN A 93 8.28 13.77 -19.26
C GLN A 93 9.29 13.03 -18.38
N LEU A 94 8.81 12.07 -17.58
CA LEU A 94 9.63 11.30 -16.63
C LEU A 94 10.30 10.09 -17.27
N GLN A 95 9.81 9.63 -18.43
CA GLN A 95 10.30 8.42 -19.10
C GLN A 95 11.84 8.35 -19.21
N PRO A 96 12.59 9.41 -19.60
CA PRO A 96 14.05 9.35 -19.71
C PRO A 96 14.78 9.16 -18.37
N LEU A 97 14.11 9.42 -17.24
CA LEU A 97 14.65 9.30 -15.89
C LEU A 97 14.41 7.91 -15.30
N ILE A 98 13.58 7.08 -15.92
CA ILE A 98 13.19 5.76 -15.40
C ILE A 98 13.96 4.67 -16.14
N ARG A 99 14.64 3.81 -15.39
CA ARG A 99 15.27 2.59 -15.89
C ARG A 99 14.44 1.39 -15.47
N PHE A 100 13.78 0.77 -16.44
CA PHE A 100 12.97 -0.44 -16.25
C PHE A 100 13.82 -1.70 -16.23
N SER A 101 13.28 -2.78 -15.68
CA SER A 101 13.97 -4.06 -15.52
C SER A 101 15.31 -3.93 -14.79
N HIS A 102 15.41 -2.99 -13.84
CA HIS A 102 16.58 -2.79 -12.99
C HIS A 102 16.20 -3.17 -11.56
N ASN A 103 16.64 -4.35 -11.12
CA ASN A 103 16.37 -4.86 -9.79
C ASN A 103 17.52 -4.54 -8.84
N VAL A 104 17.24 -3.83 -7.74
CA VAL A 104 18.28 -3.51 -6.75
C VAL A 104 18.34 -4.60 -5.69
N GLU A 105 19.44 -5.35 -5.67
CA GLU A 105 19.62 -6.47 -4.73
C GLU A 105 20.21 -6.00 -3.40
N GLN A 106 21.12 -5.03 -3.46
CA GLN A 106 21.85 -4.53 -2.30
C GLN A 106 22.14 -3.04 -2.45
N ALA A 107 22.06 -2.32 -1.34
CA ALA A 107 22.56 -0.96 -1.18
C ALA A 107 23.51 -0.92 0.03
N SER A 108 24.72 -0.41 -0.18
CA SER A 108 25.76 -0.33 0.85
C SER A 108 26.25 1.11 1.03
N TRP A 109 26.06 1.65 2.23
CA TRP A 109 26.58 2.95 2.61
C TRP A 109 28.03 2.84 3.08
N SER A 110 28.85 3.80 2.64
CA SER A 110 30.20 4.04 3.16
C SER A 110 30.27 5.40 3.84
N SER A 111 30.49 5.42 5.15
CA SER A 111 30.72 6.65 5.91
C SER A 111 32.06 7.32 5.57
N GLU A 112 33.02 6.57 5.01
CA GLU A 112 34.28 7.12 4.49
C GLU A 112 34.06 7.93 3.21
N GLN A 113 33.24 7.40 2.28
CA GLN A 113 32.97 8.05 0.99
C GLN A 113 31.79 9.02 1.03
N GLY A 114 30.89 8.90 2.01
CA GLY A 114 29.64 9.66 2.04
C GLY A 114 28.68 9.27 0.92
N LEU A 115 28.73 8.00 0.46
CA LEU A 115 27.97 7.51 -0.68
C LEU A 115 27.31 6.15 -0.43
N TRP A 116 26.16 5.96 -1.06
CA TRP A 116 25.56 4.66 -1.30
C TRP A 116 26.13 4.04 -2.57
N THR A 117 26.49 2.77 -2.52
CA THR A 117 26.77 1.93 -3.70
C THR A 117 25.70 0.86 -3.80
N LEU A 118 25.02 0.80 -4.95
CA LEU A 118 23.93 -0.12 -5.25
C LEU A 118 24.42 -1.20 -6.22
N ASN A 119 24.14 -2.46 -5.89
CA ASN A 119 24.27 -3.58 -6.81
C ASN A 119 22.91 -3.77 -7.50
N VAL A 120 22.89 -3.56 -8.81
CA VAL A 120 21.68 -3.54 -9.63
C VAL A 120 21.79 -4.63 -10.68
N GLU A 121 20.87 -5.58 -10.65
CA GLU A 121 20.72 -6.59 -11.69
C GLU A 121 19.90 -6.01 -12.84
N HIS A 122 20.38 -6.22 -14.06
CA HIS A 122 19.68 -5.91 -15.30
C HIS A 122 20.05 -6.93 -16.37
N ASN A 123 19.07 -7.66 -16.89
CA ASN A 123 19.24 -8.69 -17.93
C ASN A 123 20.28 -9.77 -17.56
N GLY A 124 20.35 -10.15 -16.29
CA GLY A 124 21.31 -11.12 -15.76
C GLY A 124 22.70 -10.56 -15.46
N GLU A 125 22.95 -9.27 -15.74
CA GLU A 125 24.22 -8.61 -15.46
C GLU A 125 24.12 -7.73 -14.21
N LEU A 126 25.12 -7.85 -13.33
CA LEU A 126 25.23 -7.01 -12.14
C LEU A 126 26.05 -5.76 -12.47
N GLN A 127 25.43 -4.59 -12.30
CA GLN A 127 26.08 -3.29 -12.45
C GLN A 127 26.07 -2.51 -11.13
N GLN A 128 27.04 -1.62 -10.95
CA GLN A 128 27.12 -0.75 -9.79
C GLN A 128 26.72 0.67 -10.13
N LEU A 129 25.83 1.24 -9.31
CA LEU A 129 25.44 2.64 -9.36
C LEU A 129 25.70 3.28 -7.99
N GLN A 130 26.12 4.55 -7.98
CA GLN A 130 26.40 5.26 -6.74
C GLN A 130 25.51 6.49 -6.60
N CYS A 131 25.10 6.82 -5.37
CA CYS A 131 24.41 8.07 -5.07
C CYS A 131 24.70 8.65 -3.69
N LYS A 132 24.44 9.94 -3.52
CA LYS A 132 24.53 10.60 -2.20
C LYS A 132 23.33 10.26 -1.33
N VAL A 133 22.12 10.29 -1.89
CA VAL A 133 20.86 10.01 -1.18
C VAL A 133 20.10 8.88 -1.87
N LEU A 134 19.67 7.88 -1.09
CA LEU A 134 18.89 6.75 -1.58
C LEU A 134 17.45 6.87 -1.08
N ILE A 135 16.48 6.79 -2.00
CA ILE A 135 15.07 7.00 -1.69
C ILE A 135 14.26 5.76 -2.10
N SER A 136 13.83 4.99 -1.11
CA SER A 136 12.99 3.81 -1.30
C SER A 136 11.52 4.20 -1.47
N CYS A 137 11.00 3.92 -2.67
CA CYS A 137 9.60 3.99 -3.06
C CYS A 137 9.06 2.61 -3.52
N ALA A 138 9.74 1.53 -3.11
CA ALA A 138 9.51 0.16 -3.58
C ALA A 138 8.19 -0.48 -3.08
N GLY A 139 7.42 0.25 -2.26
CA GLY A 139 6.24 -0.29 -1.60
C GLY A 139 6.61 -1.26 -0.48
N TYR A 140 5.64 -2.08 -0.09
CA TYR A 140 5.78 -2.98 1.06
C TYR A 140 5.27 -4.41 0.76
N TYR A 141 5.02 -4.72 -0.51
CA TYR A 141 4.56 -6.03 -0.94
C TYR A 141 5.71 -6.85 -1.51
N ASN A 142 5.70 -8.15 -1.25
CA ASN A 142 6.49 -9.08 -2.04
C ASN A 142 5.84 -9.25 -3.42
N TYR A 143 6.42 -8.68 -4.47
CA TYR A 143 5.89 -8.80 -5.83
C TYR A 143 6.01 -10.21 -6.43
N GLN A 144 6.94 -11.01 -5.92
CA GLN A 144 7.18 -12.37 -6.42
C GLN A 144 6.14 -13.37 -5.91
N GLN A 145 5.60 -13.18 -4.69
CA GLN A 145 4.70 -14.16 -4.10
C GLN A 145 3.76 -13.56 -3.06
N GLY A 146 2.45 -13.82 -3.24
CA GLY A 146 1.42 -13.54 -2.25
C GLY A 146 1.44 -14.53 -1.08
N TYR A 147 0.65 -14.28 -0.04
CA TYR A 147 0.53 -15.27 1.04
C TYR A 147 -0.42 -16.38 0.62
N ARG A 148 0.13 -17.58 0.43
CA ARG A 148 -0.63 -18.77 0.06
C ARG A 148 -0.42 -19.86 1.13
N PRO A 149 -1.41 -20.13 1.99
CA PRO A 149 -1.33 -21.27 2.89
C PRO A 149 -1.44 -22.57 2.06
N THR A 150 -0.82 -23.64 2.55
CA THR A 150 -1.01 -24.97 1.99
C THR A 150 -2.36 -25.52 2.44
N PHE A 151 -3.21 -25.91 1.49
CA PHE A 151 -4.48 -26.59 1.78
C PHE A 151 -4.29 -28.11 1.62
N PRO A 152 -4.71 -28.93 2.60
CA PRO A 152 -4.67 -30.38 2.46
C PRO A 152 -5.43 -30.82 1.20
N GLY A 153 -4.86 -31.74 0.42
CA GLY A 153 -5.49 -32.28 -0.79
C GLY A 153 -5.51 -31.34 -2.01
N GLN A 154 -4.91 -30.14 -1.93
CA GLN A 154 -4.95 -29.16 -3.04
C GLN A 154 -4.41 -29.69 -4.37
N ASP A 155 -3.44 -30.61 -4.32
CA ASP A 155 -2.80 -31.20 -5.51
C ASP A 155 -3.71 -32.22 -6.23
N SER A 156 -4.81 -32.61 -5.58
CA SER A 156 -5.82 -33.51 -6.14
C SER A 156 -6.97 -32.80 -6.84
N PHE A 157 -7.03 -31.46 -6.80
CA PHE A 157 -8.10 -30.69 -7.42
C PHE A 157 -7.95 -30.67 -8.94
N ASP A 158 -8.98 -31.12 -9.67
CA ASP A 158 -8.95 -31.22 -11.13
C ASP A 158 -9.14 -29.87 -11.83
N GLY A 159 -9.66 -28.88 -11.11
CA GLY A 159 -9.92 -27.53 -11.62
C GLY A 159 -8.71 -26.58 -11.56
N VAL A 160 -8.97 -25.30 -11.77
CA VAL A 160 -7.93 -24.26 -11.79
C VAL A 160 -7.79 -23.58 -10.44
N ILE A 161 -6.58 -23.53 -9.88
CA ILE A 161 -6.26 -22.66 -8.74
C ILE A 161 -5.64 -21.35 -9.26
N ALA A 162 -6.40 -20.27 -9.26
CA ALA A 162 -5.99 -18.98 -9.81
C ALA A 162 -5.47 -18.03 -8.72
N ASP A 163 -4.18 -17.74 -8.72
CA ASP A 163 -3.56 -16.79 -7.77
C ASP A 163 -4.02 -15.34 -8.10
N PRO A 164 -4.65 -14.62 -7.15
CA PRO A 164 -5.02 -13.23 -7.36
C PRO A 164 -3.84 -12.30 -7.66
N GLN A 165 -2.66 -12.55 -7.09
CA GLN A 165 -1.49 -11.70 -7.30
C GLN A 165 -0.92 -11.84 -8.72
N HIS A 166 -0.96 -13.05 -9.26
CA HIS A 166 -0.49 -13.39 -10.61
C HIS A 166 -1.64 -13.96 -11.44
N TRP A 167 -2.72 -13.18 -11.53
CA TRP A 167 -3.95 -13.61 -12.20
C TRP A 167 -3.69 -14.08 -13.64
N PRO A 168 -4.10 -15.30 -14.02
CA PRO A 168 -3.87 -15.78 -15.38
C PRO A 168 -4.71 -14.99 -16.40
N GLU A 169 -4.05 -14.34 -17.37
CA GLU A 169 -4.70 -13.43 -18.32
C GLU A 169 -5.76 -14.12 -19.20
N SER A 170 -5.56 -15.39 -19.52
CA SER A 170 -6.46 -16.20 -20.35
C SER A 170 -7.53 -16.97 -19.57
N LEU A 171 -7.65 -16.76 -18.25
CA LEU A 171 -8.60 -17.50 -17.42
C LEU A 171 -10.05 -17.13 -17.78
N ASP A 172 -10.76 -18.08 -18.38
CA ASP A 172 -12.20 -17.98 -18.65
C ASP A 172 -13.00 -18.61 -17.51
N TYR A 173 -13.77 -17.76 -16.82
CA TYR A 173 -14.65 -18.17 -15.72
C TYR A 173 -16.14 -18.13 -16.09
N ARG A 174 -16.48 -17.92 -17.38
CA ARG A 174 -17.87 -17.95 -17.86
C ARG A 174 -18.49 -19.32 -17.61
N ASP A 175 -19.71 -19.32 -17.08
CA ASP A 175 -20.48 -20.53 -16.79
C ASP A 175 -19.78 -21.54 -15.84
N LYS A 176 -18.73 -21.12 -15.14
CA LYS A 176 -17.99 -21.92 -14.15
C LYS A 176 -18.49 -21.71 -12.73
N LYS A 177 -18.30 -22.71 -11.87
CA LYS A 177 -18.44 -22.62 -10.41
C LYS A 177 -17.13 -22.10 -9.82
N VAL A 178 -17.14 -20.90 -9.25
CA VAL A 178 -15.93 -20.27 -8.73
C VAL A 178 -16.00 -20.15 -7.20
N VAL A 179 -14.98 -20.62 -6.51
CA VAL A 179 -14.83 -20.43 -5.05
C VAL A 179 -13.72 -19.43 -4.79
N VAL A 180 -14.04 -18.32 -4.12
CA VAL A 180 -13.07 -17.30 -3.69
C VAL A 180 -12.83 -17.45 -2.19
N ILE A 181 -11.62 -17.84 -1.81
CA ILE A 181 -11.24 -18.06 -0.41
C ILE A 181 -10.72 -16.75 0.18
N GLY A 182 -11.45 -16.20 1.15
CA GLY A 182 -11.11 -14.96 1.84
C GLY A 182 -12.28 -13.98 1.92
N SER A 183 -12.13 -12.98 2.78
CA SER A 183 -13.14 -11.92 3.03
C SER A 183 -12.56 -10.50 2.95
N GLY A 184 -11.28 -10.37 2.60
CA GLY A 184 -10.61 -9.07 2.48
C GLY A 184 -10.86 -8.36 1.14
N ALA A 185 -10.24 -7.19 0.97
CA ALA A 185 -10.39 -6.31 -0.20
C ALA A 185 -10.28 -7.03 -1.56
N THR A 186 -9.35 -7.98 -1.70
CA THR A 186 -9.19 -8.78 -2.92
C THR A 186 -10.42 -9.64 -3.21
N ALA A 187 -10.91 -10.40 -2.22
CA ALA A 187 -12.06 -11.29 -2.40
C ALA A 187 -13.32 -10.50 -2.76
N VAL A 188 -13.59 -9.42 -2.03
CA VAL A 188 -14.79 -8.57 -2.22
C VAL A 188 -14.74 -7.76 -3.52
N SER A 189 -13.57 -7.67 -4.15
CA SER A 189 -13.41 -7.06 -5.46
C SER A 189 -13.61 -8.07 -6.59
N ILE A 190 -13.12 -9.29 -6.42
CA ILE A 190 -13.24 -10.38 -7.40
C ILE A 190 -14.68 -10.88 -7.49
N VAL A 191 -15.33 -11.16 -6.35
CA VAL A 191 -16.64 -11.83 -6.31
C VAL A 191 -17.70 -11.12 -7.16
N PRO A 192 -17.93 -9.80 -7.04
CA PRO A 192 -18.97 -9.13 -7.82
C PRO A 192 -18.68 -9.11 -9.32
N GLU A 193 -17.40 -9.04 -9.72
CA GLU A 193 -17.00 -9.01 -11.14
C GLU A 193 -17.09 -10.39 -11.77
N VAL A 194 -16.62 -11.44 -11.08
CA VAL A 194 -16.70 -12.82 -11.57
C VAL A 194 -18.16 -13.27 -11.66
N ALA A 195 -19.00 -12.90 -10.67
CA ALA A 195 -20.42 -13.24 -10.63
C ALA A 195 -21.24 -12.65 -11.79
N LYS A 196 -20.69 -11.75 -12.61
CA LYS A 196 -21.37 -11.24 -13.81
C LYS A 196 -21.53 -12.30 -14.90
N THR A 197 -20.63 -13.29 -14.94
CA THR A 197 -20.60 -14.28 -16.04
C THR A 197 -20.36 -15.72 -15.59
N ALA A 198 -19.85 -15.96 -14.38
CA ALA A 198 -19.75 -17.29 -13.80
C ALA A 198 -21.14 -17.90 -13.55
N ALA A 199 -21.25 -19.23 -13.60
CA ALA A 199 -22.50 -19.93 -13.28
C ALA A 199 -22.89 -19.75 -11.81
N SER A 200 -21.91 -19.76 -10.91
CA SER A 200 -22.10 -19.40 -9.50
C SER A 200 -20.78 -19.01 -8.86
N VAL A 201 -20.83 -18.13 -7.86
CA VAL A 201 -19.66 -17.74 -7.07
C VAL A 201 -19.90 -17.98 -5.58
N THR A 202 -18.99 -18.68 -4.92
CA THR A 202 -19.00 -18.85 -3.46
C THR A 202 -17.83 -18.11 -2.84
N MET A 203 -18.10 -17.10 -2.01
CA MET A 203 -17.09 -16.49 -1.16
C MET A 203 -16.96 -17.33 0.11
N LEU A 204 -15.87 -18.09 0.23
CA LEU A 204 -15.58 -18.91 1.41
C LEU A 204 -14.71 -18.11 2.37
N GLN A 205 -15.25 -17.75 3.53
CA GLN A 205 -14.54 -16.98 4.54
C GLN A 205 -14.40 -17.74 5.84
N ARG A 206 -13.25 -17.59 6.50
CA ARG A 206 -13.02 -18.07 7.86
C ARG A 206 -13.54 -17.09 8.90
N SER A 207 -13.27 -15.80 8.68
CA SER A 207 -13.59 -14.71 9.61
C SER A 207 -14.29 -13.59 8.85
N PRO A 208 -15.48 -13.14 9.28
CA PRO A 208 -16.18 -12.01 8.68
C PRO A 208 -15.36 -10.72 8.69
N SER A 209 -15.55 -9.87 7.67
CA SER A 209 -14.99 -8.52 7.61
C SER A 209 -16.06 -7.44 7.71
N TYR A 210 -15.65 -6.22 8.05
CA TYR A 210 -16.54 -5.05 7.97
C TYR A 210 -16.61 -4.53 6.55
N PHE A 211 -17.83 -4.29 6.09
CA PHE A 211 -18.13 -3.72 4.79
C PHE A 211 -18.70 -2.33 4.95
N PHE A 212 -18.25 -1.41 4.11
CA PHE A 212 -18.79 -0.06 4.00
C PHE A 212 -19.18 0.18 2.54
N SER A 213 -20.45 0.53 2.34
CA SER A 213 -20.99 0.75 1.00
C SER A 213 -21.23 2.23 0.73
N PHE A 214 -20.87 2.65 -0.47
CA PHE A 214 -21.17 3.99 -0.96
C PHE A 214 -21.33 4.02 -2.49
N ALA A 215 -21.96 5.06 -3.01
CA ALA A 215 -22.16 5.22 -4.45
C ALA A 215 -20.85 5.45 -5.19
N GLU A 216 -20.67 4.84 -6.36
CA GLU A 216 -19.47 5.01 -7.20
C GLU A 216 -19.25 6.44 -7.73
N THR A 217 -20.31 7.23 -7.81
CA THR A 217 -20.28 8.60 -8.31
C THR A 217 -20.69 9.58 -7.25
N ASP A 218 -19.99 10.71 -7.17
CA ASP A 218 -20.33 11.76 -6.22
C ASP A 218 -21.36 12.74 -6.83
N TRP A 219 -22.51 12.88 -6.16
CA TRP A 219 -23.60 13.75 -6.61
C TRP A 219 -23.22 15.24 -6.56
N LEU A 220 -22.44 15.65 -5.56
CA LEU A 220 -22.01 17.05 -5.40
C LEU A 220 -21.08 17.43 -6.54
N HIS A 221 -20.14 16.56 -6.91
CA HIS A 221 -19.31 16.76 -8.10
C HIS A 221 -20.17 16.85 -9.37
N LYS A 222 -21.15 15.94 -9.56
CA LYS A 222 -22.02 15.97 -10.75
C LYS A 222 -22.76 17.31 -10.88
N CYS A 223 -23.25 17.86 -9.77
CA CYS A 223 -23.99 19.12 -9.76
C CYS A 223 -23.09 20.36 -9.89
N LEU A 224 -21.91 20.35 -9.26
CA LEU A 224 -21.04 21.54 -9.20
C LEU A 224 -20.04 21.63 -10.36
N ALA A 225 -19.66 20.51 -10.99
CA ALA A 225 -18.68 20.53 -12.08
C ALA A 225 -19.04 21.43 -13.27
N PRO A 226 -20.31 21.57 -13.68
CA PRO A 226 -20.67 22.48 -14.77
C PRO A 226 -20.58 23.98 -14.40
N VAL A 227 -20.59 24.32 -13.11
CA VAL A 227 -20.81 25.70 -12.64
C VAL A 227 -19.60 26.28 -11.91
N LEU A 228 -18.86 25.44 -11.17
CA LEU A 228 -17.76 25.88 -10.34
C LEU A 228 -16.42 25.78 -11.09
N PRO A 229 -15.50 26.76 -10.96
CA PRO A 229 -14.20 26.65 -11.60
C PRO A 229 -13.43 25.40 -11.10
N ALA A 230 -12.75 24.71 -12.01
CA ALA A 230 -12.14 23.39 -11.73
C ALA A 230 -11.26 23.38 -10.46
N LYS A 231 -10.40 24.40 -10.26
CA LYS A 231 -9.53 24.48 -9.07
C LYS A 231 -10.30 24.54 -7.75
N TRP A 232 -11.45 25.22 -7.74
CA TRP A 232 -12.30 25.32 -6.55
C TRP A 232 -13.00 23.99 -6.28
N LEU A 233 -13.48 23.32 -7.33
CA LEU A 233 -14.07 21.99 -7.22
C LEU A 233 -13.05 20.96 -6.75
N ASP A 234 -11.85 20.94 -7.34
CA ASP A 234 -10.75 20.05 -6.99
C ASP A 234 -10.44 20.17 -5.49
N LYS A 235 -10.31 21.41 -4.99
CA LYS A 235 -10.07 21.70 -3.57
C LYS A 235 -11.25 21.26 -2.68
N LEU A 236 -12.49 21.55 -3.09
CA LEU A 236 -13.70 21.19 -2.34
C LEU A 236 -13.82 19.67 -2.20
N MET A 237 -13.72 18.94 -3.31
CA MET A 237 -13.87 17.49 -3.34
C MET A 237 -12.75 16.81 -2.55
N ARG A 238 -11.49 17.23 -2.73
CA ARG A 238 -10.37 16.71 -1.95
C ARG A 238 -10.54 16.96 -0.46
N THR A 239 -10.94 18.17 -0.05
CA THR A 239 -11.16 18.51 1.36
C THR A 239 -12.31 17.71 1.97
N LYS A 240 -13.43 17.57 1.25
CA LYS A 240 -14.59 16.77 1.66
C LYS A 240 -14.17 15.33 1.95
N TYR A 241 -13.47 14.69 1.02
CA TYR A 241 -13.12 13.27 1.12
C TYR A 241 -12.01 12.98 2.11
N ILE A 242 -11.00 13.86 2.22
CA ILE A 242 -10.02 13.78 3.32
C ILE A 242 -10.77 13.90 4.66
N GLY A 243 -11.62 14.92 4.82
CA GLY A 243 -12.35 15.15 6.06
C GLY A 243 -13.28 13.99 6.45
N SER A 244 -14.05 13.45 5.50
CA SER A 244 -14.99 12.35 5.77
C SER A 244 -14.27 11.05 6.11
N ALA A 245 -13.22 10.68 5.38
CA ALA A 245 -12.43 9.47 5.68
C ALA A 245 -11.78 9.57 7.06
N GLN A 246 -11.21 10.73 7.39
CA GLN A 246 -10.58 10.99 8.69
C GLN A 246 -11.60 10.99 9.84
N LEU A 247 -12.80 11.52 9.60
CA LEU A 247 -13.89 11.48 10.58
C LEU A 247 -14.37 10.04 10.83
N ILE A 248 -14.54 9.23 9.77
CA ILE A 248 -14.92 7.82 9.90
C ILE A 248 -13.86 7.06 10.71
N TYR A 249 -12.57 7.27 10.39
CA TYR A 249 -11.46 6.66 11.14
C TYR A 249 -11.48 7.08 12.62
N PHE A 250 -11.61 8.38 12.88
CA PHE A 250 -11.65 8.93 14.24
C PHE A 250 -12.81 8.36 15.04
N ILE A 251 -14.03 8.35 14.49
CA ILE A 251 -15.22 7.79 15.15
C ILE A 251 -15.01 6.30 15.45
N ALA A 252 -14.47 5.53 14.51
CA ALA A 252 -14.20 4.11 14.71
C ALA A 252 -13.20 3.86 15.84
N LYS A 253 -12.14 4.67 15.97
CA LYS A 253 -11.17 4.53 17.06
C LYS A 253 -11.69 5.06 18.40
N ARG A 254 -12.48 6.14 18.40
CA ARG A 254 -12.97 6.79 19.62
C ARG A 254 -14.23 6.14 20.20
N TRP A 255 -15.08 5.59 19.35
CA TRP A 255 -16.37 4.96 19.68
C TRP A 255 -16.61 3.70 18.82
N PRO A 256 -15.81 2.63 19.02
CA PRO A 256 -15.84 1.44 18.16
C PRO A 256 -17.21 0.76 18.12
N GLN A 257 -17.94 0.72 19.24
CA GLN A 257 -19.26 0.10 19.28
C GLN A 257 -20.31 0.88 18.47
N ALA A 258 -20.25 2.21 18.47
CA ALA A 258 -21.14 3.04 17.67
C ALA A 258 -20.87 2.83 16.17
N ALA A 259 -19.58 2.84 15.77
CA ALA A 259 -19.18 2.56 14.40
C ALA A 259 -19.61 1.15 13.95
N ARG A 260 -19.42 0.12 14.80
CA ARG A 260 -19.88 -1.25 14.56
C ARG A 260 -21.39 -1.31 14.32
N ASN A 261 -22.19 -0.61 15.14
CA ASN A 261 -23.65 -0.60 15.00
C ASN A 261 -24.10 0.08 13.71
N ILE A 262 -23.47 1.19 13.31
CA ILE A 262 -23.75 1.89 12.04
C ILE A 262 -23.46 0.98 10.85
N LEU A 263 -22.30 0.31 10.83
CA LEU A 263 -21.91 -0.61 9.76
C LEU A 263 -22.87 -1.80 9.66
N LYS A 264 -23.23 -2.41 10.80
CA LYS A 264 -24.23 -3.49 10.84
C LYS A 264 -25.58 -3.04 10.29
N TRP A 265 -26.06 -1.88 10.72
CA TRP A 265 -27.33 -1.33 10.24
C TRP A 265 -27.32 -1.10 8.73
N GLN A 266 -26.25 -0.49 8.19
CA GLN A 266 -26.10 -0.27 6.74
C GLN A 266 -26.14 -1.60 5.97
N ASN A 267 -25.40 -2.61 6.45
CA ASN A 267 -25.31 -3.92 5.80
C ASN A 267 -26.65 -4.70 5.89
N GLN A 268 -27.37 -4.61 7.00
CA GLN A 268 -28.72 -5.20 7.13
C GLN A 268 -29.70 -4.61 6.13
N LEU A 269 -29.71 -3.28 5.97
CA LEU A 269 -30.55 -2.60 4.99
C LEU A 269 -30.20 -2.99 3.55
N ALA A 270 -28.92 -3.13 3.24
CA ALA A 270 -28.46 -3.51 1.90
C ALA A 270 -28.77 -4.97 1.56
N LEU A 271 -28.56 -5.89 2.52
CA LEU A 271 -28.77 -7.33 2.33
C LEU A 271 -30.26 -7.73 2.36
N LYS A 272 -31.09 -7.00 3.11
CA LYS A 272 -32.52 -7.30 3.36
C LYS A 272 -32.78 -8.72 3.90
N ASN A 273 -31.79 -9.31 4.58
CA ASN A 273 -31.87 -10.63 5.20
C ASN A 273 -31.09 -10.66 6.53
N SER A 274 -31.80 -10.57 7.64
CA SER A 274 -31.18 -10.49 8.97
C SER A 274 -30.41 -11.75 9.38
N GLU A 275 -30.82 -12.93 8.91
CA GLU A 275 -30.17 -14.19 9.29
C GLU A 275 -28.83 -14.36 8.59
N GLN A 276 -28.81 -14.18 7.26
CA GLN A 276 -27.56 -14.16 6.50
C GLN A 276 -26.61 -13.08 7.01
N HIS A 277 -27.15 -11.92 7.43
CA HIS A 277 -26.34 -10.87 8.04
C HIS A 277 -25.66 -11.37 9.33
N ARG A 278 -26.42 -11.96 10.25
CA ARG A 278 -25.87 -12.47 11.53
C ARG A 278 -24.75 -13.47 11.28
N GLN A 279 -24.95 -14.40 10.34
CA GLN A 279 -24.00 -15.47 10.05
C GLN A 279 -22.72 -15.02 9.33
N HIS A 280 -22.82 -14.08 8.38
CA HIS A 280 -21.73 -13.79 7.45
C HIS A 280 -21.10 -12.39 7.60
N PHE A 281 -21.70 -11.49 8.37
CA PHE A 281 -21.31 -10.06 8.44
C PHE A 281 -21.11 -9.57 9.88
N SER A 282 -20.69 -10.48 10.79
CA SER A 282 -20.45 -10.18 12.20
C SER A 282 -19.00 -10.45 12.61
N PRO A 283 -18.06 -9.51 12.36
CA PRO A 283 -16.66 -9.67 12.78
C PRO A 283 -16.51 -9.65 14.31
N ASP A 284 -15.52 -10.40 14.82
CA ASP A 284 -15.15 -10.48 16.24
C ASP A 284 -14.24 -9.32 16.70
N TYR A 285 -13.63 -8.60 15.76
CA TYR A 285 -12.77 -7.44 16.00
C TYR A 285 -13.51 -6.11 15.84
N ASP A 286 -12.93 -5.01 16.32
CA ASP A 286 -13.51 -3.66 16.17
C ASP A 286 -13.16 -3.00 14.82
N PRO A 287 -14.03 -2.13 14.28
CA PRO A 287 -13.75 -1.42 13.04
C PRO A 287 -12.36 -0.75 13.07
N TRP A 288 -11.61 -0.86 11.97
CA TRP A 288 -10.22 -0.38 11.84
C TRP A 288 -9.16 -1.06 12.72
N GLN A 289 -9.45 -2.17 13.40
CA GLN A 289 -8.39 -3.11 13.82
C GLN A 289 -7.87 -3.95 12.65
N GLN A 290 -8.73 -4.17 11.66
CA GLN A 290 -8.38 -4.56 10.28
C GLN A 290 -8.99 -3.53 9.32
N ARG A 291 -8.48 -3.47 8.09
CA ARG A 291 -8.98 -2.54 7.07
C ARG A 291 -10.46 -2.83 6.74
N LEU A 292 -11.24 -1.76 6.54
CA LEU A 292 -12.61 -1.87 6.04
C LEU A 292 -12.60 -2.29 4.57
N CYS A 293 -13.55 -3.15 4.20
CA CYS A 293 -13.79 -3.54 2.81
C CYS A 293 -14.81 -2.59 2.18
N ILE A 294 -14.51 -2.04 1.01
CA ILE A 294 -15.38 -1.08 0.33
C ILE A 294 -16.22 -1.78 -0.75
N LEU A 295 -17.53 -1.53 -0.70
CA LEU A 295 -18.51 -2.05 -1.65
C LEU A 295 -19.08 -0.92 -2.54
N PRO A 296 -18.60 -0.79 -3.78
CA PRO A 296 -19.16 0.12 -4.76
C PRO A 296 -20.64 -0.18 -4.99
N SER A 297 -21.52 0.80 -4.72
CA SER A 297 -22.94 0.74 -5.09
C SER A 297 -23.66 -0.55 -4.65
N ASN A 298 -23.30 -1.13 -3.51
CA ASN A 298 -23.81 -2.43 -3.00
C ASN A 298 -23.58 -3.62 -3.96
N ASP A 299 -22.55 -3.61 -4.80
CA ASP A 299 -22.26 -4.65 -5.80
C ASP A 299 -22.29 -6.09 -5.25
N LEU A 300 -21.60 -6.37 -4.14
CA LEU A 300 -21.61 -7.69 -3.51
C LEU A 300 -23.00 -8.08 -3.01
N PHE A 301 -23.70 -7.16 -2.33
CA PHE A 301 -25.05 -7.41 -1.82
C PHE A 301 -26.06 -7.68 -2.94
N LYS A 302 -25.95 -6.96 -4.07
CA LYS A 302 -26.74 -7.21 -5.27
C LYS A 302 -26.49 -8.61 -5.83
N CYS A 303 -25.23 -9.04 -5.93
CA CYS A 303 -24.90 -10.38 -6.41
C CYS A 303 -25.48 -11.50 -5.52
N ILE A 304 -25.50 -11.27 -4.19
CA ILE A 304 -26.12 -12.21 -3.24
C ILE A 304 -27.64 -12.23 -3.40
N HIS A 305 -28.26 -11.06 -3.53
CA HIS A 305 -29.71 -10.93 -3.74
C HIS A 305 -30.16 -11.63 -5.04
N ASP A 306 -29.40 -11.45 -6.11
CA ASP A 306 -29.63 -12.07 -7.41
C ASP A 306 -29.32 -13.58 -7.44
N LYS A 307 -28.85 -14.15 -6.31
CA LYS A 307 -28.41 -15.55 -6.17
C LYS A 307 -27.25 -15.96 -7.09
N ARG A 308 -26.52 -14.98 -7.66
CA ARG A 308 -25.31 -15.21 -8.46
C ARG A 308 -24.08 -15.47 -7.60
N ALA A 309 -24.10 -14.98 -6.36
CA ALA A 309 -23.08 -15.25 -5.36
C ALA A 309 -23.70 -15.71 -4.03
N GLN A 310 -22.94 -16.49 -3.26
CA GLN A 310 -23.25 -16.81 -1.87
C GLN A 310 -22.01 -16.65 -1.00
N ILE A 311 -22.22 -16.49 0.30
CA ILE A 311 -21.14 -16.48 1.29
C ILE A 311 -21.26 -17.74 2.14
N VAL A 312 -20.13 -18.38 2.39
CA VAL A 312 -20.02 -19.50 3.34
C VAL A 312 -19.00 -19.10 4.39
N THR A 313 -19.43 -19.07 5.66
CA THR A 313 -18.52 -18.85 6.79
C THR A 313 -18.20 -20.20 7.42
N ASP A 314 -16.99 -20.71 7.18
CA ASP A 314 -16.57 -22.02 7.67
C ASP A 314 -15.04 -22.21 7.59
N HIS A 315 -14.55 -23.37 8.02
CA HIS A 315 -13.18 -23.81 7.91
C HIS A 315 -13.04 -24.90 6.85
N ILE A 316 -12.01 -24.76 6.01
CA ILE A 316 -11.58 -25.79 5.08
C ILE A 316 -11.04 -26.97 5.87
N ASP A 317 -11.47 -28.17 5.51
CA ASP A 317 -10.86 -29.43 5.96
C ASP A 317 -9.81 -29.89 4.95
N SER A 318 -10.23 -30.13 3.71
CA SER A 318 -9.37 -30.54 2.60
C SER A 318 -9.99 -30.16 1.25
N PHE A 319 -9.17 -30.20 0.20
CA PHE A 319 -9.62 -30.16 -1.19
C PHE A 319 -9.71 -31.60 -1.70
N ASP A 320 -10.60 -31.82 -2.66
CA ASP A 320 -10.68 -33.05 -3.44
C ASP A 320 -10.75 -32.71 -4.95
N ALA A 321 -10.95 -33.72 -5.78
CA ALA A 321 -11.04 -33.57 -7.23
C ALA A 321 -12.11 -32.56 -7.70
N GLN A 322 -13.21 -32.41 -6.94
CA GLN A 322 -14.39 -31.65 -7.36
C GLN A 322 -14.54 -30.31 -6.65
N GLY A 323 -13.78 -30.05 -5.58
CA GLY A 323 -13.82 -28.78 -4.88
C GLY A 323 -13.26 -28.84 -3.46
N ILE A 324 -14.04 -28.33 -2.50
CA ILE A 324 -13.60 -28.09 -1.13
C ILE A 324 -14.53 -28.78 -0.13
N GLN A 325 -13.96 -29.66 0.68
CA GLN A 325 -14.61 -30.22 1.86
C GLN A 325 -14.42 -29.28 3.06
N LEU A 326 -15.53 -28.90 3.70
CA LEU A 326 -15.52 -28.08 4.92
C LEU A 326 -15.59 -28.95 6.17
N LYS A 327 -15.11 -28.40 7.28
CA LYS A 327 -15.17 -29.06 8.60
C LYS A 327 -16.59 -29.27 9.13
N SER A 328 -17.56 -28.51 8.63
CA SER A 328 -18.98 -28.75 8.93
C SER A 328 -19.56 -29.99 8.24
N GLY A 329 -18.83 -30.62 7.33
CA GLY A 329 -19.31 -31.71 6.48
C GLY A 329 -19.89 -31.24 5.15
N ARG A 330 -20.13 -29.93 4.96
CA ARG A 330 -20.57 -29.39 3.65
C ARG A 330 -19.43 -29.48 2.62
N HIS A 331 -19.77 -29.95 1.42
CA HIS A 331 -18.91 -29.87 0.24
C HIS A 331 -19.28 -28.67 -0.63
N ILE A 332 -18.27 -27.98 -1.18
CA ILE A 332 -18.44 -26.89 -2.14
C ILE A 332 -17.75 -27.29 -3.44
N GLU A 333 -18.56 -27.59 -4.46
CA GLU A 333 -18.07 -27.86 -5.82
C GLU A 333 -17.46 -26.59 -6.45
N ALA A 334 -16.35 -26.76 -7.16
CA ALA A 334 -15.63 -25.68 -7.83
C ALA A 334 -14.98 -26.17 -9.13
N ASP A 335 -15.08 -25.38 -10.19
CA ASP A 335 -14.20 -25.52 -11.36
C ASP A 335 -12.95 -24.65 -11.19
N ILE A 336 -13.06 -23.55 -10.43
CA ILE A 336 -11.99 -22.58 -10.19
C ILE A 336 -11.96 -22.22 -8.71
N ILE A 337 -10.78 -22.27 -8.11
CA ILE A 337 -10.52 -21.82 -6.73
C ILE A 337 -9.57 -20.63 -6.76
N VAL A 338 -9.96 -19.54 -6.08
CA VAL A 338 -9.20 -18.30 -6.00
C VAL A 338 -8.78 -18.05 -4.55
N PRO A 339 -7.53 -18.38 -4.16
CA PRO A 339 -7.03 -18.13 -2.81
C PRO A 339 -6.70 -16.64 -2.59
N ALA A 340 -7.70 -15.83 -2.28
CA ALA A 340 -7.56 -14.43 -1.86
C ALA A 340 -7.13 -14.29 -0.39
N THR A 341 -6.05 -15.00 -0.02
CA THR A 341 -5.59 -15.20 1.35
C THR A 341 -4.64 -14.13 1.87
N GLY A 342 -4.37 -13.10 1.07
CA GLY A 342 -3.61 -11.92 1.46
C GLY A 342 -2.18 -11.90 0.94
N LEU A 343 -1.34 -11.09 1.58
CA LEU A 343 -0.04 -10.68 1.03
C LEU A 343 1.10 -11.09 1.97
N ASN A 344 2.31 -11.18 1.40
CA ASN A 344 3.55 -11.18 2.15
C ASN A 344 4.11 -9.76 2.15
N LEU A 345 4.42 -9.22 3.32
CA LEU A 345 5.06 -7.91 3.39
C LEU A 345 6.55 -8.05 3.11
N ARG A 346 7.09 -7.11 2.35
CA ARG A 346 8.51 -7.02 2.01
C ARG A 346 8.91 -5.56 1.95
N LEU A 347 9.70 -5.12 2.93
CA LEU A 347 10.17 -3.75 2.99
C LEU A 347 11.32 -3.53 2.02
N TRP A 348 11.47 -2.27 1.58
CA TRP A 348 12.58 -1.83 0.73
C TRP A 348 12.72 -2.64 -0.57
N GLY A 349 11.62 -3.21 -1.07
CA GLY A 349 11.63 -4.09 -2.24
C GLY A 349 12.40 -5.40 -2.03
N GLY A 350 12.86 -5.68 -0.81
CA GLY A 350 13.71 -6.82 -0.50
C GLY A 350 15.21 -6.59 -0.68
N MET A 351 15.64 -5.36 -0.96
CA MET A 351 17.06 -5.06 -1.07
C MET A 351 17.72 -5.20 0.30
N LYS A 352 18.92 -5.78 0.32
CA LYS A 352 19.77 -5.76 1.51
C LYS A 352 20.34 -4.37 1.69
N VAL A 353 20.17 -3.79 2.88
CA VAL A 353 20.72 -2.48 3.21
C VAL A 353 21.88 -2.69 4.17
N LEU A 354 23.04 -2.14 3.85
CA LEU A 354 24.23 -2.21 4.70
C LEU A 354 24.73 -0.82 5.03
N VAL A 355 25.19 -0.63 6.26
CA VAL A 355 25.86 0.60 6.72
C VAL A 355 27.21 0.22 7.26
N ASP A 356 28.28 0.70 6.62
CA ASP A 356 29.67 0.44 7.01
C ASP A 356 29.96 -1.08 7.14
N GLY A 357 29.39 -1.88 6.23
CA GLY A 357 29.53 -3.33 6.17
C GLY A 357 28.55 -4.13 7.04
N SER A 358 27.77 -3.50 7.92
CA SER A 358 26.77 -4.18 8.76
C SER A 358 25.38 -4.13 8.15
N GLU A 359 24.68 -5.26 8.13
CA GLU A 359 23.31 -5.36 7.63
C GLU A 359 22.33 -4.63 8.56
N VAL A 360 21.48 -3.79 7.96
CA VAL A 360 20.42 -3.08 8.67
C VAL A 360 19.19 -3.96 8.73
N HIS A 361 18.87 -4.48 9.91
CA HIS A 361 17.63 -5.20 10.13
C HIS A 361 16.45 -4.23 10.29
N SER A 362 15.53 -4.24 9.33
CA SER A 362 14.39 -3.31 9.31
C SER A 362 13.52 -3.35 10.58
N GLY A 363 13.43 -4.51 11.25
CA GLY A 363 12.70 -4.67 12.52
C GLY A 363 13.39 -4.06 13.76
N LYS A 364 14.65 -3.66 13.64
CA LYS A 364 15.43 -3.07 14.74
C LYS A 364 15.54 -1.55 14.64
N VAL A 365 15.20 -0.95 13.50
CA VAL A 365 15.26 0.51 13.33
C VAL A 365 13.97 1.19 13.76
N VAL A 366 14.10 2.44 14.23
CA VAL A 366 12.96 3.28 14.64
C VAL A 366 12.66 4.29 13.54
N ASN A 367 11.39 4.40 13.19
CA ASN A 367 10.89 5.31 12.18
C ASN A 367 10.97 6.77 12.66
N TYR A 368 11.63 7.62 11.88
CA TYR A 368 11.73 9.06 12.12
C TYR A 368 10.88 9.82 11.10
N LYS A 369 9.93 10.60 11.64
CA LYS A 369 8.97 11.45 10.91
C LYS A 369 8.24 10.73 9.78
N GLY A 370 8.15 9.39 9.80
CA GLY A 370 7.55 8.59 8.74
C GLY A 370 8.30 8.60 7.41
N VAL A 371 9.57 9.00 7.39
CA VAL A 371 10.36 9.21 6.15
C VAL A 371 11.79 8.68 6.23
N MET A 372 12.35 8.49 7.42
CA MET A 372 13.71 7.98 7.62
C MET A 372 13.75 6.94 8.75
N TYR A 373 14.92 6.34 8.95
CA TYR A 373 15.18 5.37 10.01
C TYR A 373 16.38 5.75 10.87
N SER A 374 16.30 5.41 12.15
CA SER A 374 17.37 5.59 13.14
C SER A 374 18.71 5.07 12.63
N GLN A 375 19.72 5.95 12.57
CA GLN A 375 21.09 5.63 12.15
C GLN A 375 21.25 4.98 10.76
N VAL A 376 20.29 5.17 9.85
CA VAL A 376 20.47 4.81 8.44
C VAL A 376 20.73 6.10 7.64
N PRO A 377 21.99 6.37 7.27
CA PRO A 377 22.40 7.65 6.71
C PRO A 377 21.90 7.88 5.29
N ASN A 378 21.47 9.10 4.98
CA ASN A 378 21.02 9.52 3.65
C ASN A 378 19.97 8.57 3.02
N PHE A 379 19.25 7.81 3.84
CA PHE A 379 18.27 6.83 3.39
C PHE A 379 16.88 7.29 3.77
N ILE A 380 16.03 7.43 2.76
CA ILE A 380 14.67 7.91 2.89
C ILE A 380 13.73 6.81 2.39
N ASN A 381 12.60 6.62 3.05
CA ASN A 381 11.57 5.69 2.64
C ASN A 381 10.19 6.34 2.64
N ILE A 382 9.49 6.28 1.51
CA ILE A 382 8.14 6.84 1.39
C ILE A 382 7.11 5.73 1.63
N PHE A 383 6.56 5.73 2.84
CA PHE A 383 5.48 4.84 3.24
C PHE A 383 4.17 5.63 3.41
N GLY A 384 3.10 5.20 2.75
CA GLY A 384 1.81 5.88 2.78
C GLY A 384 0.92 5.49 3.97
N TYR A 385 -0.22 6.15 4.12
CA TYR A 385 -1.20 5.74 5.13
C TYR A 385 -1.84 4.39 4.80
N ILE A 386 -2.19 3.65 5.86
CA ILE A 386 -3.12 2.51 5.77
C ILE A 386 -4.55 2.93 6.16
N SER A 387 -4.67 3.96 7.01
CA SER A 387 -5.92 4.56 7.49
C SER A 387 -6.57 5.55 6.51
N ALA A 388 -5.82 6.00 5.51
CA ALA A 388 -6.23 7.02 4.55
C ALA A 388 -5.57 6.76 3.19
N SER A 389 -5.81 7.65 2.23
CA SER A 389 -5.20 7.58 0.90
C SER A 389 -3.68 7.66 0.96
N TRP A 390 -3.03 6.72 0.27
CA TRP A 390 -1.57 6.56 0.26
C TRP A 390 -0.83 7.84 -0.11
N THR A 391 -1.31 8.53 -1.15
CA THR A 391 -0.68 9.73 -1.73
C THR A 391 -0.71 10.94 -0.80
N LEU A 392 -1.64 11.02 0.15
CA LEU A 392 -1.66 12.11 1.14
C LEU A 392 -0.38 12.12 1.97
N ARG A 393 0.04 10.94 2.44
CA ARG A 393 1.28 10.78 3.22
C ARG A 393 2.52 10.91 2.33
N ALA A 394 2.46 10.39 1.10
CA ALA A 394 3.55 10.53 0.15
C ALA A 394 3.83 12.02 -0.16
N GLU A 395 2.79 12.83 -0.40
CA GLU A 395 2.95 14.27 -0.65
C GLU A 395 3.53 15.01 0.56
N LEU A 396 3.11 14.71 1.79
CA LEU A 396 3.75 15.27 2.99
C LEU A 396 5.24 14.91 3.05
N SER A 397 5.58 13.68 2.64
CA SER A 397 6.96 13.22 2.59
C SER A 397 7.76 13.98 1.52
N TYR A 398 7.20 14.24 0.33
CA TYR A 398 7.88 15.00 -0.73
C TYR A 398 8.29 16.39 -0.25
N HIS A 399 7.39 17.12 0.41
CA HIS A 399 7.69 18.45 0.93
C HIS A 399 8.84 18.42 1.93
N TYR A 400 8.81 17.46 2.87
CA TYR A 400 9.90 17.28 3.84
C TYR A 400 11.23 16.91 3.16
N ILE A 401 11.21 16.00 2.18
CA ILE A 401 12.39 15.57 1.43
C ILE A 401 13.03 16.75 0.70
N LEU A 402 12.23 17.59 0.02
CA LEU A 402 12.75 18.75 -0.69
C LEU A 402 13.43 19.76 0.25
N GLN A 403 12.83 20.02 1.41
CA GLN A 403 13.43 20.86 2.45
C GLN A 403 14.72 20.25 3.00
N LEU A 404 14.72 18.93 3.23
CA LEU A 404 15.88 18.19 3.71
C LEU A 404 17.04 18.23 2.71
N LEU A 405 16.77 18.02 1.42
CA LEU A 405 17.79 18.09 0.37
C LEU A 405 18.36 19.50 0.24
N GLN A 406 17.51 20.54 0.30
CA GLN A 406 17.97 21.92 0.28
C GLN A 406 18.86 22.25 1.48
N GLU A 407 18.52 21.78 2.66
CA GLU A 407 19.37 21.98 3.84
C GLU A 407 20.65 21.18 3.74
N PHE A 408 20.59 19.94 3.28
CA PHE A 408 21.74 19.08 3.09
C PHE A 408 22.81 19.71 2.19
N GLU A 409 22.42 20.42 1.14
CA GLU A 409 23.35 21.18 0.27
C GLU A 409 24.07 22.33 0.97
N ARG A 410 23.48 22.89 2.03
CA ARG A 410 24.08 23.99 2.80
C ARG A 410 25.05 23.48 3.86
N GLN A 411 24.94 22.21 4.22
CA GLN A 411 25.75 21.61 5.25
C GLN A 411 27.11 21.19 4.65
N PRO A 412 28.22 21.37 5.39
CA PRO A 412 29.52 20.88 4.94
C PRO A 412 29.60 19.34 4.95
N SER A 413 28.73 18.70 5.74
CA SER A 413 28.62 17.26 5.91
C SER A 413 28.11 16.57 4.64
N GLN A 414 28.67 15.41 4.29
CA GLN A 414 28.12 14.54 3.22
C GLN A 414 27.07 13.56 3.75
N ARG A 415 26.65 13.71 5.00
CA ARG A 415 25.75 12.79 5.67
C ARG A 415 24.71 13.48 6.56
N PHE A 416 23.49 12.94 6.54
CA PHE A 416 22.44 13.19 7.52
C PHE A 416 21.79 11.88 8.03
N TYR A 417 21.46 11.81 9.32
CA TYR A 417 20.75 10.68 9.91
C TYR A 417 20.05 11.07 11.23
N PRO A 418 18.90 10.48 11.55
CA PRO A 418 18.25 10.69 12.84
C PRO A 418 18.93 9.84 13.92
N LYS A 419 19.38 10.46 15.01
CA LYS A 419 20.07 9.80 16.11
C LYS A 419 19.07 9.30 17.15
N TRP A 420 18.83 8.00 17.18
CA TRP A 420 18.09 7.32 18.25
C TRP A 420 19.03 6.95 19.41
N GLN A 421 18.62 7.25 20.64
CA GLN A 421 19.38 6.93 21.88
C GLN A 421 18.60 6.05 22.86
N GLY A 422 17.31 5.78 22.59
CA GLY A 422 16.48 4.96 23.48
C GLY A 422 16.66 3.45 23.25
N ASP A 423 15.97 2.65 24.04
CA ASP A 423 15.85 1.22 23.76
C ASP A 423 14.74 0.98 22.73
N THR A 424 15.03 0.15 21.74
CA THR A 424 14.02 -0.28 20.77
C THR A 424 12.99 -1.22 21.40
N ALA A 425 13.27 -1.80 22.57
CA ALA A 425 12.31 -2.60 23.34
C ALA A 425 11.08 -1.79 23.79
N ASP A 426 11.23 -0.50 24.03
CA ASP A 426 10.14 0.41 24.45
C ASP A 426 9.26 0.89 23.27
N CYS A 427 9.65 0.54 22.05
CA CYS A 427 8.96 0.99 20.84
C CYS A 427 7.84 0.03 20.44
N LYS A 428 6.86 0.57 19.72
CA LYS A 428 5.74 -0.21 19.15
C LYS A 428 6.02 -0.58 17.70
N PRO A 429 5.35 -1.60 17.14
CA PRO A 429 5.36 -1.82 15.70
C PRO A 429 4.84 -0.58 14.95
N MET A 430 5.43 -0.24 13.80
CA MET A 430 5.00 0.87 12.95
C MET A 430 3.54 0.71 12.47
N LEU A 431 3.07 -0.53 12.29
CA LEU A 431 1.70 -0.82 11.85
C LEU A 431 0.89 -1.42 13.00
N ASN A 432 -0.15 -0.71 13.43
CA ASN A 432 -1.03 -1.14 14.52
C ASN A 432 -2.33 -1.81 14.00
N LEU A 433 -2.18 -2.93 13.28
CA LEU A 433 -3.29 -3.75 12.80
C LEU A 433 -3.15 -5.19 13.30
N ASN A 434 -4.28 -5.81 13.69
CA ASN A 434 -4.31 -7.22 14.11
C ASN A 434 -4.54 -8.20 12.95
N SER A 435 -4.56 -7.70 11.71
CA SER A 435 -4.68 -8.54 10.51
C SER A 435 -3.51 -9.50 10.38
N GLY A 436 -3.78 -10.75 9.99
CA GLY A 436 -2.78 -11.82 10.00
C GLY A 436 -1.51 -11.54 9.17
N TYR A 437 -1.59 -10.81 8.05
CA TYR A 437 -0.41 -10.49 7.24
C TYR A 437 0.55 -9.51 7.92
N VAL A 438 0.02 -8.59 8.75
CA VAL A 438 0.83 -7.69 9.58
C VAL A 438 1.47 -8.46 10.72
N GLN A 439 0.71 -9.31 11.41
CA GLN A 439 1.22 -10.12 12.52
C GLN A 439 2.35 -11.06 12.07
N ARG A 440 2.20 -11.73 10.91
CA ARG A 440 3.27 -12.57 10.34
C ARG A 440 4.55 -11.80 10.01
N SER A 441 4.42 -10.50 9.76
CA SER A 441 5.54 -9.64 9.36
C SER A 441 6.06 -8.77 10.51
N ALA A 442 5.59 -8.97 11.74
CA ALA A 442 5.90 -8.10 12.87
C ALA A 442 7.41 -7.97 13.13
N ALA A 443 8.17 -9.04 12.92
CA ALA A 443 9.63 -9.08 13.13
C ALA A 443 10.42 -8.24 12.11
N ILE A 444 9.85 -7.97 10.92
CA ILE A 444 10.52 -7.17 9.89
C ILE A 444 10.04 -5.72 9.86
N LEU A 445 8.90 -5.41 10.48
CA LEU A 445 8.34 -4.06 10.46
C LEU A 445 9.18 -3.11 11.33
N PRO A 446 9.48 -1.89 10.88
CA PRO A 446 10.18 -0.91 11.68
C PRO A 446 9.39 -0.60 12.93
N LYS A 447 10.10 -0.09 13.92
CA LYS A 447 9.52 0.32 15.19
C LYS A 447 9.12 1.80 15.13
N THR A 448 8.22 2.21 16.01
CA THR A 448 7.83 3.59 16.22
C THR A 448 7.93 3.92 17.70
N GLY A 449 8.46 5.10 18.01
CA GLY A 449 8.53 5.62 19.36
C GLY A 449 7.16 6.03 19.90
N MET A 450 7.16 6.63 21.08
CA MET A 450 5.92 7.01 21.79
C MET A 450 5.42 8.42 21.44
N ALA A 451 6.26 9.25 20.83
CA ALA A 451 5.95 10.62 20.48
C ALA A 451 6.71 11.07 19.22
N PHE A 452 6.23 12.14 18.61
CA PHE A 452 6.93 12.82 17.52
C PHE A 452 8.32 13.31 18.01
N PRO A 453 9.41 13.20 17.23
CA PRO A 453 9.47 12.85 15.80
C PRO A 453 9.54 11.34 15.49
N TRP A 454 9.45 10.46 16.49
CA TRP A 454 9.57 9.00 16.30
C TRP A 454 8.23 8.28 16.09
N LEU A 455 7.15 9.06 16.03
CA LEU A 455 5.78 8.62 15.83
C LEU A 455 5.19 9.31 14.60
N SER A 456 4.60 8.52 13.70
CA SER A 456 3.69 9.00 12.66
C SER A 456 2.25 8.77 13.13
N HIS A 457 1.38 9.76 12.93
CA HIS A 457 -0.03 9.65 13.29
C HIS A 457 -0.82 8.98 12.16
N ASP A 458 -1.88 8.27 12.50
CA ASP A 458 -2.81 7.75 11.49
C ASP A 458 -3.74 8.82 10.91
N LEU A 459 -3.75 10.02 11.53
CA LEU A 459 -4.56 11.15 11.10
C LEU A 459 -3.73 12.13 10.27
N TYR A 460 -4.16 12.35 9.03
CA TYR A 460 -3.52 13.23 8.06
C TYR A 460 -3.33 14.66 8.59
N SER A 461 -4.33 15.22 9.28
CA SER A 461 -4.25 16.59 9.79
C SER A 461 -3.22 16.74 10.91
N LEU A 462 -3.04 15.72 11.75
CA LEU A 462 -2.04 15.72 12.81
C LEU A 462 -0.64 15.62 12.22
N ASP A 463 -0.44 14.73 11.26
CA ASP A 463 0.85 14.58 10.58
C ASP A 463 1.22 15.79 9.73
N ALA A 464 0.26 16.37 9.00
CA ALA A 464 0.48 17.60 8.24
C ALA A 464 0.90 18.75 9.17
N LYS A 465 0.21 18.91 10.32
CA LYS A 465 0.59 19.91 11.33
C LYS A 465 1.95 19.63 11.94
N ALA A 466 2.23 18.38 12.30
CA ALA A 466 3.48 17.98 12.92
C ALA A 466 4.67 18.22 11.98
N LEU A 467 4.57 17.81 10.71
CA LEU A 467 5.62 18.01 9.72
C LEU A 467 5.80 19.49 9.34
N ASN A 468 4.72 20.25 9.18
CA ASN A 468 4.81 21.67 8.80
C ASN A 468 5.32 22.57 9.94
N ASN A 469 5.03 22.24 11.19
CA ASN A 469 5.38 23.08 12.34
C ASN A 469 6.70 22.68 13.01
N SER A 470 7.22 21.49 12.73
CA SER A 470 8.45 21.03 13.37
C SER A 470 9.66 21.51 12.60
N PRO A 471 10.69 22.04 13.28
CA PRO A 471 11.93 22.40 12.61
C PRO A 471 12.57 21.16 11.97
N LEU A 472 13.28 21.37 10.86
CA LEU A 472 14.11 20.33 10.25
C LEU A 472 15.26 19.97 11.21
N LEU A 473 15.92 20.98 11.75
CA LEU A 473 16.97 20.88 12.77
C LEU A 473 16.32 20.80 14.17
N ASP A 474 15.79 19.63 14.50
CA ASP A 474 15.08 19.37 15.76
C ASP A 474 15.97 18.79 16.87
N GLY A 475 17.29 18.79 16.67
CA GLY A 475 18.27 18.19 17.58
C GLY A 475 18.32 16.67 17.54
N VAL A 476 17.44 16.01 16.78
CA VAL A 476 17.46 14.57 16.53
C VAL A 476 18.16 14.26 15.21
N LEU A 477 17.82 15.01 14.16
CA LEU A 477 18.50 14.92 12.86
C LEU A 477 19.91 15.52 12.95
N GLN A 478 20.92 14.71 12.67
CA GLN A 478 22.34 15.10 12.72
C GLN A 478 22.90 15.27 11.31
N PHE A 479 23.84 16.21 11.15
CA PHE A 479 24.63 16.44 9.93
C PHE A 479 26.11 16.38 10.28
N GLU A 480 26.63 15.17 10.50
CA GLU A 480 28.00 14.94 10.97
C GLU A 480 28.67 13.84 10.16
N ASP A 481 29.93 14.03 9.78
CA ASP A 481 30.77 13.05 9.08
C ASP A 481 31.66 12.24 10.05
N GLY A 482 32.34 11.21 9.54
CA GLY A 482 33.48 10.56 10.21
C GLY A 482 33.17 9.56 11.34
N LEU A 483 31.97 9.59 11.94
CA LEU A 483 31.56 8.57 12.92
C LEU A 483 31.06 7.29 12.22
N SER A 484 31.67 6.14 12.50
CA SER A 484 31.11 4.84 12.06
C SER A 484 29.74 4.62 12.69
N LEU A 485 28.75 4.19 11.90
CA LEU A 485 27.42 3.82 12.40
C LEU A 485 27.25 2.30 12.53
N CYS A 486 28.32 1.54 12.27
CA CYS A 486 28.37 0.09 12.31
C CYS A 486 27.90 -0.48 13.66
N ASP A 487 28.39 0.09 14.77
CA ASP A 487 28.11 -0.37 16.13
C ASP A 487 26.62 -0.32 16.50
N PHE A 488 25.82 0.53 15.85
CA PHE A 488 24.38 0.58 16.07
C PHE A 488 23.69 -0.62 15.42
N HIS A 489 24.13 -1.04 14.24
CA HIS A 489 23.47 -2.10 13.44
C HIS A 489 23.94 -3.51 13.79
N GLN A 490 25.06 -3.67 14.51
CA GLN A 490 25.54 -4.96 15.01
C GLN A 490 24.81 -5.46 16.28
N ARG A 491 24.08 -4.58 16.97
CA ARG A 491 23.28 -4.90 18.17
C ARG A 491 21.96 -5.57 17.77
#